data_AF-A0A946VAT6-F1
#
_entry.id   AF-A0A946VAT6-F1
#
_cell.length_a   1.000
_cell.length_b   1.000
_cell.length_c   1.000
_cell.angle_alpha   90.00
_cell.angle_beta   90.00
_cell.angle_gamma   90.00
#
_symmetry.space_group_name_H-M   'P 1'
#
loop_
_entity.id
_entity.type
_entity.pdbx_description
1 polymer ?
#
loop_
_entity_poly.entity_id
_entity_poly.type
_entity_poly.pdbx_seq_one_letter_code
_entity_poly.pdbx_strand_id
1 'polypeptide(L)' 'MASPEAVTAIASANTAIKQAKANNWIWRDTESFVKKAQEAADKGDNAAAIKLASKAKEQAEDAVKQYEYEKANPRGL' A
#
# COMPACT_ATOMS: atom_id res chain seq x y z
N MET A 1 14.65 -14.95 -7.68
CA MET A 1 13.22 -15.22 -7.95
C MET A 1 12.42 -14.78 -6.73
N ALA A 2 11.31 -14.09 -6.96
CA ALA A 2 10.38 -13.67 -5.91
C ALA A 2 9.83 -14.89 -5.15
N SER A 3 9.79 -14.82 -3.82
CA SER A 3 9.16 -15.86 -3.00
C SER A 3 7.62 -15.74 -3.03
N PRO A 4 6.88 -16.82 -2.76
CA PRO A 4 5.42 -16.78 -2.64
C PRO A 4 4.93 -15.74 -1.62
N GLU A 5 5.68 -15.55 -0.54
CA GLU A 5 5.37 -14.56 0.51
C GLU A 5 5.53 -13.14 -0.01
N ALA A 6 6.61 -12.86 -0.76
CA ALA A 6 6.82 -11.54 -1.38
C ALA A 6 5.71 -11.22 -2.40
N VAL A 7 5.33 -12.21 -3.24
CA VAL A 7 4.22 -12.06 -4.20
C VAL A 7 2.91 -11.78 -3.46
N THR A 8 2.62 -12.52 -2.39
CA THR A 8 1.41 -12.34 -1.58
C THR A 8 1.37 -10.96 -0.90
N ALA A 9 2.51 -10.50 -0.36
CA ALA A 9 2.63 -9.19 0.25
C ALA A 9 2.37 -8.06 -0.76
N ILE A 10 2.97 -8.15 -1.95
CA ILE A 10 2.76 -7.18 -3.05
C ILE A 10 1.30 -7.18 -3.52
N ALA A 11 0.69 -8.37 -3.68
CA ALA A 11 -0.73 -8.48 -4.06
C ALA A 11 -1.66 -7.85 -3.01
N SER A 12 -1.35 -8.05 -1.73
CA SER A 12 -2.11 -7.46 -0.61
C SER A 12 -1.98 -5.93 -0.60
N ALA A 13 -0.76 -5.41 -0.79
CA ALA A 13 -0.51 -3.97 -0.91
C ALA A 13 -1.27 -3.36 -2.09
N ASN A 14 -1.25 -4.00 -3.26
CA ASN A 14 -1.99 -3.55 -4.43
C ASN A 14 -3.50 -3.53 -4.21
N THR A 15 -4.04 -4.49 -3.46
CA THR A 15 -5.46 -4.52 -3.09
C THR A 15 -5.83 -3.33 -2.20
N ALA A 16 -5.04 -3.07 -1.14
CA ALA A 16 -5.27 -1.93 -0.25
C ALA A 16 -5.14 -0.59 -1.01
N ILE A 17 -4.14 -0.46 -1.88
CA ILE A 17 -3.95 0.72 -2.73
C ILE A 17 -5.18 0.97 -3.62
N LYS A 18 -5.77 -0.08 -4.21
CA LYS A 18 -7.00 0.06 -5.01
C LYS A 18 -8.17 0.57 -4.17
N GLN A 19 -8.32 0.09 -2.94
CA GLN A 19 -9.37 0.57 -2.03
C GLN A 19 -9.18 2.05 -1.65
N ALA A 20 -7.95 2.46 -1.33
CA ALA A 20 -7.61 3.85 -1.06
C ALA A 20 -7.89 4.76 -2.28
N LYS A 21 -7.46 4.32 -3.47
CA LYS A 21 -7.69 5.05 -4.74
C LYS A 21 -9.16 5.17 -5.12
N ALA A 22 -10.01 4.20 -4.77
CA ALA A 22 -11.44 4.29 -5.00
C ALA A 22 -12.09 5.49 -4.27
N ASN A 23 -11.49 5.92 -3.16
CA ASN A 23 -11.90 7.10 -2.40
C ASN A 23 -11.18 8.39 -2.83
N ASN A 24 -10.33 8.33 -3.87
CA ASN A 24 -9.37 9.39 -4.23
C ASN A 24 -8.49 9.84 -3.04
N TRP A 25 -8.23 8.92 -2.10
CA TRP A 25 -7.55 9.21 -0.85
C TRP A 25 -6.36 8.29 -0.69
N ILE A 26 -5.21 8.69 -1.24
CA ILE A 26 -3.96 7.93 -1.13
C ILE A 26 -2.76 8.86 -1.07
N TRP A 27 -1.77 8.50 -0.26
CA TRP A 27 -0.50 9.22 -0.23
C TRP A 27 0.37 8.81 -1.41
N ARG A 28 1.02 9.78 -2.06
CA ARG A 28 1.84 9.56 -3.26
C ARG A 28 2.93 8.50 -3.05
N ASP A 29 3.57 8.50 -1.89
CA ASP A 29 4.70 7.62 -1.60
C ASP A 29 4.27 6.14 -1.45
N THR A 30 2.99 5.87 -1.17
CA THR A 30 2.43 4.52 -1.05
C THR A 30 2.58 3.73 -2.36
N GLU A 31 2.29 4.36 -3.50
CA GLU A 31 2.50 3.75 -4.82
C GLU A 31 3.99 3.57 -5.15
N SER A 32 4.87 4.43 -4.62
CA SER A 32 6.31 4.24 -4.78
C SER A 32 6.83 3.03 -4.00
N PHE A 33 6.29 2.77 -2.80
CA PHE A 33 6.70 1.61 -2.01
C PHE A 33 6.34 0.29 -2.69
N VAL A 34 5.13 0.14 -3.24
CA VAL A 34 4.76 -1.12 -3.93
C VAL A 34 5.57 -1.34 -5.22
N LYS A 35 5.94 -0.26 -5.94
CA LYS A 35 6.85 -0.36 -7.10
C LYS A 35 8.24 -0.84 -6.69
N LYS A 36 8.82 -0.24 -5.65
CA LYS A 36 10.12 -0.67 -5.10
C LYS A 36 10.05 -2.11 -4.55
N ALA A 37 8.90 -2.52 -4.01
CA ALA A 37 8.67 -3.88 -3.56
C ALA A 37 8.74 -4.88 -4.73
N GLN A 38 8.12 -4.55 -5.85
CA GLN A 38 8.19 -5.35 -7.07
C GLN A 38 9.63 -5.44 -7.59
N GLU A 39 10.34 -4.31 -7.68
CA GLU A 39 11.75 -4.28 -8.11
C GLU A 39 12.66 -5.14 -7.21
N ALA A 40 12.42 -5.12 -5.90
CA ALA A 40 13.15 -5.95 -4.95
C ALA A 40 12.84 -7.44 -5.13
N ALA A 41 11.56 -7.79 -5.32
CA ALA A 41 11.12 -9.17 -5.56
C ALA A 41 11.71 -9.73 -6.87
N ASP A 42 11.76 -8.92 -7.92
CA ASP A 42 12.33 -9.29 -9.22
C ASP A 42 13.84 -9.57 -9.11
N LYS A 43 14.55 -8.82 -8.25
CA LYS A 43 15.96 -9.05 -7.89
C LYS A 43 16.17 -10.23 -6.93
N GLY A 44 15.10 -10.83 -6.40
CA GLY A 44 15.16 -11.89 -5.39
C GLY A 44 15.42 -11.39 -3.96
N ASP A 45 15.42 -10.08 -3.73
CA ASP A 45 15.47 -9.49 -2.39
C ASP A 45 14.07 -9.54 -1.75
N ASN A 46 13.68 -10.75 -1.36
CA ASN A 46 12.35 -11.04 -0.84
C ASN A 46 12.09 -10.32 0.49
N ALA A 47 13.12 -10.13 1.32
CA ALA A 47 12.99 -9.44 2.61
C ALA A 47 12.68 -7.95 2.40
N ALA A 48 13.40 -7.28 1.49
CA ALA A 48 13.10 -5.89 1.16
C ALA A 48 11.72 -5.78 0.47
N ALA A 49 11.38 -6.71 -0.42
CA ALA A 49 10.08 -6.74 -1.08
C ALA A 49 8.92 -6.79 -0.07
N ILE A 50 8.97 -7.73 0.88
CA ILE A 50 7.95 -7.88 1.93
C ILE A 50 7.86 -6.61 2.77
N LYS A 51 8.99 -6.05 3.21
CA LYS A 51 9.00 -4.83 4.04
C LYS A 51 8.39 -3.62 3.31
N LEU A 52 8.74 -3.43 2.04
CA LEU A 52 8.22 -2.34 1.23
C LEU A 52 6.73 -2.52 0.93
N ALA A 53 6.31 -3.74 0.59
CA ALA A 53 4.90 -4.06 0.37
C ALA A 53 4.05 -3.87 1.63
N SER A 54 4.51 -4.34 2.79
CA SER A 54 3.80 -4.13 4.06
C SER A 54 3.64 -2.65 4.38
N LYS A 55 4.69 -1.84 4.17
CA LYS A 55 4.59 -0.38 4.35
C LYS A 55 3.59 0.26 3.38
N ALA A 56 3.56 -0.17 2.13
CA ALA A 56 2.57 0.29 1.16
C ALA A 56 1.14 -0.09 1.58
N LYS A 57 0.96 -1.31 2.08
CA LYS A 57 -0.33 -1.79 2.59
C LYS A 57 -0.82 -0.94 3.76
N GLU A 58 0.02 -0.78 4.80
CA GLU A 58 -0.31 0.02 5.99
C GLU A 58 -0.72 1.45 5.62
N GLN A 59 0.05 2.11 4.77
CA GLN A 59 -0.27 3.47 4.34
C GLN A 59 -1.57 3.56 3.54
N ALA A 60 -1.87 2.58 2.69
CA ALA A 60 -3.13 2.56 1.96
C ALA A 60 -4.33 2.31 2.90
N GLU A 61 -4.20 1.42 3.87
CA GLU A 61 -5.23 1.17 4.89
C GLU A 61 -5.46 2.40 5.77
N ASP A 62 -4.40 3.08 6.20
CA ASP A 62 -4.51 4.30 6.98
C ASP A 62 -5.11 5.45 6.18
N ALA A 63 -4.84 5.53 4.87
CA ALA A 63 -5.51 6.50 4.01
C ALA A 63 -7.03 6.24 3.94
N VAL A 64 -7.47 4.98 3.84
CA VAL A 64 -8.91 4.65 3.89
C VAL A 64 -9.52 5.05 5.24
N LYS A 65 -8.87 4.71 6.36
CA LYS A 65 -9.34 5.11 7.70
C LYS A 65 -9.42 6.63 7.84
N GLN A 66 -8.44 7.36 7.33
CA GLN A 66 -8.45 8.83 7.35
C GLN A 66 -9.63 9.38 6.54
N TYR A 67 -9.89 8.85 5.35
CA TYR A 67 -11.05 9.22 4.55
C TYR A 67 -12.37 8.99 5.32
N GLU A 68 -12.54 7.82 5.93
CA GLU A 68 -13.72 7.50 6.72
C GLU A 68 -13.89 8.44 7.92
N TYR A 69 -12.79 8.74 8.61
CA TYR A 69 -12.78 9.67 9.73
C TYR A 69 -13.18 11.09 9.30
N GLU A 70 -12.61 11.62 8.21
CA GLU A 70 -12.95 12.97 7.71
C GLU A 70 -14.38 13.05 7.17
N LYS A 71 -14.89 11.96 6.58
CA LYS A 71 -16.29 11.85 6.16
C LYS A 71 -17.25 11.84 7.35
N ALA A 72 -16.89 11.16 8.44
CA ALA A 72 -17.71 11.10 9.66
C ALA A 72 -17.58 12.35 10.55
N ASN A 73 -16.48 13.09 10.41
CA ASN A 73 -16.19 14.32 11.13
C ASN A 73 -15.99 15.46 10.13
N PRO A 74 -17.04 15.86 9.40
CA PRO A 74 -16.93 16.98 8.47
C PRO A 74 -16.46 18.20 9.27
N ARG A 75 -15.27 18.70 8.94
CA ARG A 75 -14.80 19.98 9.49
C ARG A 75 -15.84 21.01 9.07
N GLY A 76 -16.57 21.55 10.04
CA GLY A 76 -17.46 22.69 9.80
C GLY A 76 -16.63 23.81 9.19
N LEU A 77 -16.94 24.14 7.94
CA LEU A 77 -16.66 25.47 7.37
C LEU A 77 -17.62 26.47 7.99
#